data_AF-A0A7C5YXJ4-F1
#
_entry.id   AF-A0A7C5YXJ4-F1
#
_cell.length_a   1.000
_cell.length_b   1.000
_cell.length_c   1.000
_cell.angle_alpha   90.00
_cell.angle_beta   90.00
_cell.angle_gamma   90.00
#
_symmetry.space_group_name_H-M   'P 1'
#
loop_
_entity.id
_entity.type
_entity.pdbx_description
1 polymer ?
#
loop_
_entity_poly.entity_id
_entity_poly.type
_entity_poly.pdbx_seq_one_letter_code
_entity_poly.pdbx_strand_id
1 'polypeptide(L)'
;MGGCFPFATCSFVWKPKKPWSVIYDATTKNPIKWAIFTLKTSEGKLIKNIIADEKGRFSFDPPEGKLMGEAHAVRFVFPSSIVSGNYDDFYGMVYHGEVFDGRSRGKGDMNCPVDPLQLDTPAVKKLKIVSFIGKIIFFFGTVWSIYATYANPAWYNITICLLYGIVICQAIYFSYKRAVEFGLVRSSDDGKPIKNVWLYLIDSKTGQIVDKRLTNETGKYQLYALPGQFLLKAMHNVYKPVEIEIPYYSKERVIHENIWMEKIKNDLS
;
A
#
# COMPACT_ATOMS: atom_id res chain seq x y z
N MET A 1 46.12 -14.60 -10.06
CA MET A 1 44.98 -15.11 -10.85
C MET A 1 43.70 -14.75 -10.10
N GLY A 2 43.07 -13.64 -10.47
CA GLY A 2 41.84 -13.16 -9.85
C GLY A 2 40.63 -13.82 -10.50
N GLY A 3 39.89 -14.62 -9.73
CA GLY A 3 38.59 -15.17 -10.14
C GLY A 3 37.48 -14.17 -9.81
N CYS A 4 36.89 -13.59 -10.84
CA CYS A 4 35.72 -12.73 -10.75
C CYS A 4 34.46 -13.63 -10.71
N PHE A 5 33.78 -13.71 -9.57
CA PHE A 5 32.47 -14.35 -9.48
C PHE A 5 31.40 -13.38 -10.01
N PRO A 6 30.50 -13.80 -10.93
CA PRO A 6 29.42 -12.96 -11.40
C PRO A 6 28.35 -12.90 -10.31
N PHE A 7 28.19 -11.74 -9.68
CA PHE A 7 27.03 -11.43 -8.87
C PHE A 7 25.79 -11.40 -9.78
N ALA A 8 24.93 -12.41 -9.64
CA ALA A 8 23.61 -12.41 -10.23
C ALA A 8 22.79 -11.23 -9.68
N THR A 9 22.62 -10.19 -10.48
CA THR A 9 21.76 -9.05 -10.18
C THR A 9 20.30 -9.51 -10.25
N CYS A 10 19.78 -9.95 -9.10
CA CYS A 10 18.37 -10.20 -8.92
C CYS A 10 17.63 -8.87 -9.12
N SER A 11 17.07 -8.70 -10.32
CA SER A 11 16.43 -7.48 -10.76
C SER A 11 15.20 -7.22 -9.91
N PHE A 12 15.30 -6.16 -9.13
CA PHE A 12 14.32 -5.61 -8.22
C PHE A 12 13.20 -4.94 -9.02
N VAL A 13 12.13 -5.69 -9.31
CA VAL A 13 10.96 -5.17 -10.02
C VAL A 13 9.96 -4.63 -8.99
N TRP A 14 9.99 -3.32 -8.76
CA TRP A 14 8.89 -2.62 -8.10
C TRP A 14 7.64 -2.75 -8.97
N LYS A 15 6.54 -3.27 -8.39
CA LYS A 15 5.24 -3.22 -9.06
C LYS A 15 4.54 -1.91 -8.64
N PRO A 16 4.28 -0.99 -9.57
CA PRO A 16 3.60 0.25 -9.24
C PRO A 16 2.17 -0.01 -8.76
N LYS A 17 1.67 0.87 -7.87
CA LYS A 17 0.28 0.84 -7.41
C LYS A 17 -0.64 1.23 -8.56
N LYS A 18 -1.63 0.40 -8.83
CA LYS A 18 -2.56 0.60 -9.94
C LYS A 18 -3.59 1.67 -9.56
N PRO A 19 -4.03 2.53 -10.51
CA PRO A 19 -5.00 3.61 -10.23
C PRO A 19 -6.46 3.12 -10.13
N TRP A 20 -6.65 1.80 -10.01
CA TRP A 20 -7.94 1.15 -9.88
C TRP A 20 -7.85 0.10 -8.79
N SER A 21 -8.95 -0.06 -8.09
CA SER A 21 -9.12 -1.13 -7.12
C SER A 21 -9.72 -2.34 -7.82
N VAL A 22 -9.55 -3.53 -7.26
CA VAL A 22 -10.08 -4.77 -7.82
C VAL A 22 -10.99 -5.45 -6.81
N ILE A 23 -12.16 -5.90 -7.26
CA ILE A 23 -12.99 -6.86 -6.54
C ILE A 23 -12.59 -8.25 -7.02
N TYR A 24 -12.17 -9.11 -6.10
CA TYR A 24 -11.62 -10.42 -6.46
C TYR A 24 -12.02 -11.50 -5.46
N ASP A 25 -12.02 -12.75 -5.91
CA ASP A 25 -12.23 -13.92 -5.06
C ASP A 25 -11.02 -14.13 -4.15
N ALA A 26 -11.24 -14.10 -2.84
CA ALA A 26 -10.21 -14.25 -1.83
C ALA A 26 -9.47 -15.61 -1.90
N THR A 27 -10.14 -16.65 -2.43
CA THR A 27 -9.62 -18.02 -2.56
C THR A 27 -8.78 -18.18 -3.84
N THR A 28 -9.39 -17.93 -5.00
CA THR A 28 -8.73 -18.16 -6.29
C THR A 28 -7.85 -16.99 -6.74
N LYS A 29 -7.96 -15.84 -6.08
CA LYS A 29 -7.36 -14.56 -6.51
C LYS A 29 -7.80 -14.11 -7.90
N ASN A 30 -8.91 -14.65 -8.41
CA ASN A 30 -9.45 -14.22 -9.70
C ASN A 30 -10.30 -12.96 -9.53
N PRO A 31 -10.16 -11.96 -10.41
CA PRO A 31 -11.03 -10.79 -10.40
C PRO A 31 -12.47 -11.17 -10.76
N ILE A 32 -13.43 -10.47 -10.16
CA ILE A 32 -14.86 -10.73 -10.37
C ILE A 32 -15.44 -9.67 -11.30
N LYS A 33 -15.81 -10.11 -12.50
CA LYS A 33 -16.47 -9.27 -13.51
C LYS A 33 -17.81 -8.74 -13.03
N TRP A 34 -18.12 -7.49 -13.39
CA TRP A 34 -19.42 -6.85 -13.15
C TRP A 34 -19.88 -6.83 -11.68
N ALA A 35 -18.94 -6.93 -10.74
CA ALA A 35 -19.23 -6.71 -9.33
C ALA A 35 -19.63 -5.24 -9.10
N ILE A 36 -20.52 -5.02 -8.13
CA ILE A 36 -21.04 -3.70 -7.80
C ILE A 36 -20.38 -3.24 -6.50
N PHE A 37 -19.74 -2.09 -6.52
CA PHE A 37 -19.24 -1.41 -5.33
C PHE A 37 -20.21 -0.29 -4.95
N THR A 38 -20.89 -0.44 -3.82
CA THR A 38 -21.83 0.53 -3.28
C THR A 38 -21.14 1.42 -2.26
N LEU A 39 -21.06 2.70 -2.55
CA LEU A 39 -20.52 3.72 -1.67
C LEU A 39 -21.67 4.33 -0.84
N LYS A 40 -21.50 4.33 0.49
CA LYS A 40 -22.43 4.88 1.47
C LYS A 40 -21.72 5.89 2.37
N THR A 41 -22.48 6.80 2.96
CA THR A 41 -22.02 7.60 4.09
C THR A 41 -21.88 6.71 5.34
N SER A 42 -21.09 7.12 6.33
CA SER A 42 -21.04 6.46 7.65
C SER A 42 -22.42 6.29 8.32
N GLU A 43 -23.40 7.12 7.96
CA GLU A 43 -24.80 7.05 8.40
C GLU A 43 -25.65 6.03 7.60
N GLY A 44 -25.06 5.32 6.64
CA GLY A 44 -25.73 4.33 5.80
C GLY A 44 -26.46 4.88 4.57
N LYS A 45 -26.46 6.20 4.37
CA LYS A 45 -27.05 6.84 3.18
C LYS A 45 -26.28 6.44 1.92
N LEU A 46 -26.99 5.91 0.91
CA LEU A 46 -26.38 5.54 -0.37
C LEU A 46 -25.94 6.79 -1.14
N ILE A 47 -24.70 6.79 -1.60
CA ILE A 47 -24.09 7.87 -2.38
C ILE A 47 -24.05 7.48 -3.86
N LYS A 48 -23.42 6.35 -4.18
CA LYS A 48 -23.20 5.94 -5.57
C LYS A 48 -22.95 4.44 -5.66
N ASN A 49 -23.45 3.82 -6.73
CA ASN A 49 -23.07 2.47 -7.14
C ASN A 49 -22.06 2.56 -8.29
N ILE A 50 -20.97 1.82 -8.17
CA ILE A 50 -19.91 1.72 -9.18
C ILE A 50 -19.87 0.28 -9.66
N ILE A 51 -19.95 0.08 -10.97
CA ILE A 51 -19.88 -1.25 -11.57
C ILE A 51 -18.43 -1.49 -12.00
N ALA A 52 -17.89 -2.65 -11.62
CA ALA A 52 -16.56 -3.08 -12.01
C ALA A 52 -16.52 -3.55 -13.48
N ASP A 53 -15.36 -3.38 -14.13
CA ASP A 53 -15.13 -3.80 -15.50
C ASP A 53 -15.06 -5.35 -15.64
N GLU A 54 -14.82 -5.82 -16.85
CA GLU A 54 -14.66 -7.26 -17.14
C GLU A 54 -13.52 -7.92 -16.33
N LYS A 55 -12.51 -7.14 -15.93
CA LYS A 55 -11.38 -7.59 -15.11
C LYS A 55 -11.58 -7.27 -13.63
N GLY A 56 -12.82 -7.02 -13.19
CA GLY A 56 -13.17 -6.72 -11.81
C GLY A 56 -12.59 -5.43 -11.26
N ARG A 57 -12.11 -4.53 -12.13
CA ARG A 57 -11.48 -3.26 -11.76
C ARG A 57 -12.51 -2.17 -11.64
N PHE A 58 -12.34 -1.30 -10.65
CA PHE A 58 -13.17 -0.14 -10.48
C PHE A 58 -12.35 1.04 -9.94
N SER A 59 -12.79 2.24 -10.30
CA SER A 59 -12.21 3.49 -9.81
C SER A 59 -13.33 4.48 -9.59
N PHE A 60 -13.26 5.24 -8.51
CA PHE A 60 -14.23 6.28 -8.23
C PHE A 60 -13.54 7.44 -7.53
N ASP A 61 -14.22 8.58 -7.54
CA ASP A 61 -13.79 9.77 -6.84
C ASP A 61 -14.73 9.96 -5.63
N PRO A 62 -14.29 9.57 -4.41
CA PRO A 62 -15.13 9.66 -3.24
C PRO A 62 -15.42 11.12 -2.88
N PRO A 63 -16.68 11.48 -2.55
CA PRO A 63 -16.95 12.79 -1.97
C PRO A 63 -16.30 12.92 -0.60
N GLU A 64 -16.22 14.15 -0.12
CA GLU A 64 -15.59 14.43 1.17
C GLU A 64 -16.44 13.90 2.34
N GLY A 65 -15.77 13.46 3.40
CA GLY A 65 -16.41 12.98 4.62
C GLY A 65 -16.16 11.50 4.91
N LYS A 66 -16.80 11.02 5.98
CA LYS A 66 -16.70 9.63 6.44
C LYS A 66 -17.60 8.73 5.61
N LEU A 67 -16.97 7.87 4.82
CA LEU A 67 -17.61 6.97 3.88
C LEU A 67 -17.36 5.51 4.22
N MET A 68 -18.25 4.66 3.74
CA MET A 68 -18.15 3.21 3.83
C MET A 68 -18.48 2.60 2.46
N GLY A 69 -17.69 1.62 2.03
CA GLY A 69 -17.89 0.90 0.79
C GLY A 69 -18.30 -0.55 1.05
N GLU A 70 -19.24 -1.05 0.26
CA GLU A 70 -19.67 -2.43 0.28
C GLU A 70 -19.54 -3.03 -1.12
N ALA A 71 -18.85 -4.17 -1.24
CA ALA A 71 -18.76 -4.91 -2.48
C ALA A 71 -19.88 -5.95 -2.56
N HIS A 72 -20.60 -5.97 -3.68
CA HIS A 72 -21.66 -6.91 -4.00
C HIS A 72 -21.29 -7.69 -5.25
N ALA A 73 -21.28 -9.02 -5.13
CA ALA A 73 -21.03 -9.94 -6.24
C ALA A 73 -21.91 -11.18 -6.11
N VAL A 74 -22.31 -11.75 -7.26
CA VAL A 74 -23.25 -12.88 -7.31
C VAL A 74 -22.63 -14.11 -6.65
N ARG A 75 -23.28 -14.65 -5.61
CA ARG A 75 -22.77 -15.80 -4.82
C ARG A 75 -21.44 -15.52 -4.11
N PHE A 76 -21.18 -14.27 -3.72
CA PHE A 76 -20.06 -13.90 -2.86
C PHE A 76 -20.53 -13.06 -1.66
N VAL A 77 -19.73 -13.04 -0.60
CA VAL A 77 -19.96 -12.33 0.65
C VAL A 77 -18.78 -11.40 0.90
N PHE A 78 -19.10 -10.18 1.32
CA PHE A 78 -18.17 -9.15 1.75
C PHE A 78 -18.53 -8.74 3.19
N PRO A 79 -17.55 -8.44 4.07
CA PRO A 79 -16.11 -8.53 3.85
C PRO A 79 -15.58 -9.97 3.84
N SER A 80 -14.43 -10.18 3.20
CA SER A 80 -13.75 -11.48 3.23
C SER A 80 -13.30 -11.86 4.64
N SER A 81 -13.67 -13.06 5.06
CA SER A 81 -13.08 -13.73 6.20
C SER A 81 -11.70 -14.28 5.84
N ILE A 82 -11.49 -14.81 4.62
CA ILE A 82 -10.25 -15.51 4.22
C ILE A 82 -9.04 -14.59 4.29
N VAL A 83 -9.15 -13.42 3.67
CA VAL A 83 -8.13 -12.39 3.67
C VAL A 83 -8.49 -11.39 4.76
N SER A 84 -8.00 -11.59 5.98
CA SER A 84 -8.30 -10.71 7.13
C SER A 84 -7.27 -9.62 7.38
N GLY A 85 -6.16 -9.60 6.62
CA GLY A 85 -5.11 -8.60 6.77
C GLY A 85 -5.26 -7.45 5.79
N ASN A 86 -4.73 -6.28 6.14
CA ASN A 86 -4.80 -5.04 5.33
C ASN A 86 -3.98 -5.09 4.03
N TYR A 87 -3.31 -6.21 3.76
CA TYR A 87 -2.44 -6.39 2.60
C TYR A 87 -2.51 -7.84 2.09
N ASP A 88 -2.60 -7.99 0.77
CA ASP A 88 -2.57 -9.24 0.02
C ASP A 88 -1.37 -9.24 -0.93
N ASP A 89 -0.67 -10.37 -1.04
CA ASP A 89 0.56 -10.47 -1.83
C ASP A 89 0.34 -10.24 -3.34
N PHE A 90 -0.88 -10.45 -3.84
CA PHE A 90 -1.21 -10.30 -5.26
C PHE A 90 -1.77 -8.92 -5.59
N TYR A 91 -2.71 -8.44 -4.78
CA TYR A 91 -3.45 -7.19 -5.05
C TYR A 91 -2.99 -5.99 -4.22
N GLY A 92 -2.21 -6.19 -3.16
CA GLY A 92 -1.71 -5.12 -2.32
C GLY A 92 -2.69 -4.73 -1.22
N MET A 93 -2.94 -3.42 -1.02
CA MET A 93 -3.80 -2.94 0.06
C MET A 93 -5.23 -3.44 -0.06
N VAL A 94 -5.74 -3.99 1.05
CA VAL A 94 -7.05 -4.65 1.14
C VAL A 94 -8.02 -3.78 1.91
N TYR A 95 -9.28 -3.77 1.48
CA TYR A 95 -10.39 -3.09 2.11
C TYR A 95 -11.44 -4.07 2.64
N HIS A 96 -11.84 -3.90 3.91
CA HIS A 96 -12.81 -4.77 4.62
C HIS A 96 -14.12 -4.07 5.00
N GLY A 97 -14.44 -2.95 4.37
CA GLY A 97 -15.67 -2.22 4.69
C GLY A 97 -15.53 -1.26 5.88
N GLU A 98 -14.31 -0.91 6.29
CA GLU A 98 -14.12 0.07 7.36
C GLU A 98 -14.48 1.49 6.92
N VAL A 99 -14.78 2.37 7.88
CA VAL A 99 -15.04 3.78 7.56
C VAL A 99 -13.73 4.45 7.15
N PHE A 100 -13.73 5.11 6.00
CA PHE A 100 -12.59 5.87 5.50
C PHE A 100 -12.98 7.30 5.20
N ASP A 101 -12.00 8.21 5.25
CA ASP A 101 -12.20 9.58 4.79
C ASP A 101 -11.99 9.61 3.27
N GLY A 102 -13.00 10.10 2.54
CA GLY A 102 -12.97 10.20 1.08
C GLY A 102 -11.77 10.97 0.53
N ARG A 103 -11.19 11.91 1.30
CA ARG A 103 -9.96 12.62 0.88
C ARG A 103 -8.65 11.86 1.17
N SER A 104 -8.69 10.85 2.04
CA SER A 104 -7.48 10.15 2.53
C SER A 104 -7.09 8.93 1.68
N ARG A 105 -8.08 8.25 1.07
CA ARG A 105 -7.87 7.05 0.25
C ARG A 105 -7.87 7.39 -1.23
N GLY A 106 -6.75 7.08 -1.89
CA GLY A 106 -6.56 7.33 -3.32
C GLY A 106 -7.28 6.30 -4.20
N LYS A 107 -7.40 6.64 -5.49
CA LYS A 107 -7.86 5.71 -6.53
C LYS A 107 -6.92 4.49 -6.57
N GLY A 108 -7.41 3.32 -6.19
CA GLY A 108 -6.65 2.07 -6.23
C GLY A 108 -6.19 1.48 -4.91
N ASP A 109 -6.49 2.13 -3.78
CA ASP A 109 -6.15 1.62 -2.45
C ASP A 109 -7.30 0.81 -1.79
N MET A 110 -8.32 0.39 -2.55
CA MET A 110 -9.54 -0.27 -2.03
C MET A 110 -9.80 -1.63 -2.67
N ASN A 111 -8.79 -2.52 -2.73
CA ASN A 111 -9.02 -3.86 -3.25
C ASN A 111 -9.93 -4.64 -2.29
N CYS A 112 -11.04 -5.16 -2.81
CA CYS A 112 -12.09 -5.78 -2.03
C CYS A 112 -12.08 -7.29 -2.28
N PRO A 113 -11.43 -8.09 -1.41
CA PRO A 113 -11.59 -9.53 -1.44
C PRO A 113 -13.01 -9.87 -1.01
N VAL A 114 -13.63 -10.77 -1.75
CA VAL A 114 -14.92 -11.35 -1.40
C VAL A 114 -14.78 -12.86 -1.30
N ASP A 115 -15.55 -13.46 -0.41
CA ASP A 115 -15.55 -14.90 -0.21
C ASP A 115 -16.74 -15.53 -0.92
N PRO A 116 -16.61 -16.71 -1.57
CA PRO A 116 -17.76 -17.37 -2.18
C PRO A 116 -18.81 -17.73 -1.11
N LEU A 117 -20.08 -17.41 -1.35
CA LEU A 117 -21.21 -17.64 -0.42
C LEU A 117 -21.31 -19.11 0.05
N GLN A 118 -20.77 -20.05 -0.74
CA GLN A 118 -20.54 -21.43 -0.33
C GLN A 118 -19.18 -21.57 0.39
N LEU A 119 -19.06 -20.89 1.52
CA LEU A 119 -17.91 -21.01 2.43
C LEU A 119 -17.98 -22.24 3.35
N ASP A 120 -19.03 -23.07 3.26
CA ASP A 120 -19.04 -24.39 3.89
C ASP A 120 -18.26 -25.43 3.07
N THR A 121 -17.11 -25.02 2.52
CA THR A 121 -16.12 -25.99 2.06
C THR A 121 -15.08 -26.19 3.16
N PRO A 122 -14.91 -27.42 3.69
CA PRO A 122 -13.94 -27.71 4.75
C PRO A 122 -12.49 -27.31 4.39
N ALA A 123 -12.20 -27.09 3.11
CA ALA A 123 -10.90 -26.68 2.59
C ALA A 123 -10.44 -25.29 3.08
N VAL A 124 -11.33 -24.29 3.12
CA VAL A 124 -10.95 -22.91 3.47
C VAL A 124 -10.68 -22.77 4.98
N LYS A 125 -11.52 -23.38 5.81
CA LYS A 125 -11.30 -23.48 7.27
C LYS A 125 -10.00 -24.23 7.57
N LYS A 126 -9.71 -25.29 6.81
CA LYS A 126 -8.45 -26.04 6.88
C LYS A 126 -7.24 -25.16 6.54
N LEU A 127 -7.30 -24.31 5.51
CA LEU A 127 -6.17 -23.43 5.12
C LEU A 127 -5.77 -22.44 6.21
N LYS A 128 -6.73 -21.77 6.87
CA LYS A 128 -6.43 -20.87 7.99
C LYS A 128 -5.85 -21.61 9.19
N ILE A 129 -6.44 -22.76 9.53
CA ILE A 129 -5.96 -23.61 10.62
C ILE A 129 -4.54 -24.10 10.32
N VAL A 130 -4.26 -24.55 9.09
CA VAL A 130 -2.93 -24.98 8.66
C VAL A 130 -1.91 -23.84 8.72
N SER A 131 -2.28 -22.63 8.27
CA SER A 131 -1.39 -21.46 8.36
C SER A 131 -1.08 -21.07 9.81
N PHE A 132 -2.09 -21.09 10.69
CA PHE A 132 -1.91 -20.81 12.11
C PHE A 132 -1.06 -21.87 12.82
N ILE A 133 -1.38 -23.15 12.60
CA ILE A 133 -0.59 -24.28 13.10
C ILE A 133 0.84 -24.22 12.57
N GLY A 134 1.04 -23.88 11.30
CA GLY A 134 2.36 -23.75 10.68
C GLY A 134 3.23 -22.71 11.39
N LYS A 135 2.67 -21.56 11.80
CA LYS A 135 3.42 -20.55 12.58
C LYS A 135 3.83 -21.05 13.95
N ILE A 136 2.94 -21.78 14.63
CA ILE A 136 3.23 -22.40 15.93
C ILE A 136 4.36 -23.44 15.79
N ILE A 137 4.24 -24.34 14.81
CA ILE A 137 5.26 -25.35 14.53
C ILE A 137 6.60 -24.69 14.17
N PHE A 138 6.59 -23.63 13.37
CA PHE A 138 7.81 -22.90 13.01
C PHE A 138 8.49 -22.27 14.23
N PHE A 139 7.71 -21.66 15.13
CA PHE A 139 8.23 -21.08 16.37
C PHE A 139 8.85 -22.15 17.27
N PHE A 140 8.10 -23.20 17.61
CA PHE A 140 8.62 -24.29 18.45
C PHE A 140 9.77 -25.05 17.79
N GLY A 141 9.72 -25.25 16.48
CA GLY A 141 10.80 -25.88 15.70
C GLY A 141 12.08 -25.04 15.72
N THR A 142 11.97 -23.72 15.67
CA THR A 142 13.13 -22.82 15.81
C THR A 142 13.76 -22.95 17.20
N VAL A 143 12.94 -22.89 18.26
CA VAL A 143 13.41 -23.04 19.65
C VAL A 143 14.07 -24.41 19.85
N TRP A 144 13.44 -25.48 19.35
CA TRP A 144 13.97 -26.84 19.42
C TRP A 144 15.27 -26.98 18.64
N SER A 145 15.38 -26.38 17.46
CA SER A 145 16.61 -26.43 16.65
C SER A 145 17.79 -25.75 17.35
N ILE A 146 17.56 -24.64 18.06
CA ILE A 146 18.58 -23.96 18.86
C ILE A 146 19.01 -24.86 20.03
N TYR A 147 18.04 -25.43 20.75
CA TYR A 147 18.30 -26.35 21.86
C TYR A 147 19.07 -27.60 21.43
N ALA A 148 18.67 -28.24 20.32
CA ALA A 148 19.32 -29.44 19.79
C ALA A 148 20.79 -29.17 19.40
N THR A 149 21.07 -28.00 18.82
CA THR A 149 22.43 -27.57 18.46
C THR A 149 23.27 -27.29 19.71
N TYR A 150 22.67 -26.74 20.76
CA TYR A 150 23.35 -26.50 22.05
C TYR A 150 23.65 -27.80 22.80
N ALA A 151 22.71 -28.73 22.86
CA ALA A 151 22.87 -30.00 23.56
C ALA A 151 23.82 -30.97 22.84
N ASN A 152 23.80 -31.00 21.51
CA ASN A 152 24.70 -31.82 20.70
C ASN A 152 25.10 -31.07 19.41
N PRO A 153 26.31 -30.50 19.35
CA PRO A 153 26.80 -29.74 18.20
C PRO A 153 27.27 -30.66 17.05
N ALA A 154 26.41 -31.58 16.63
CA ALA A 154 26.62 -32.37 15.43
C ALA A 154 26.39 -31.51 14.16
N TRP A 155 27.11 -31.85 13.08
CA TRP A 155 27.06 -31.08 11.83
C TRP A 155 25.64 -30.97 11.25
N TYR A 156 24.79 -31.98 11.43
CA TYR A 156 23.39 -31.96 10.99
C TYR A 156 22.51 -30.99 11.81
N ASN A 157 22.70 -30.91 13.13
CA ASN A 157 21.97 -29.96 13.99
C ASN A 157 22.35 -28.52 13.62
N ILE A 158 23.65 -28.28 13.42
CA ILE A 158 24.17 -26.99 12.96
C ILE A 158 23.56 -26.62 11.59
N THR A 159 23.50 -27.57 10.66
CA THR A 159 22.91 -27.37 9.32
C THR A 159 21.43 -27.00 9.40
N ILE A 160 20.65 -27.73 10.21
CA ILE A 160 19.21 -27.43 10.41
C ILE A 160 19.04 -26.04 11.03
N CYS A 161 19.82 -25.71 12.07
CA CYS A 161 19.76 -24.40 12.71
C CYS A 161 20.09 -23.26 11.75
N LEU A 162 21.08 -23.45 10.87
CA LEU A 162 21.48 -22.48 9.86
C LEU A 162 20.37 -22.25 8.82
N LEU A 163 19.68 -23.31 8.37
CA LEU A 163 18.54 -23.19 7.46
C LEU A 163 17.39 -22.38 8.08
N TYR A 164 17.02 -22.65 9.34
CA TYR A 164 16.03 -21.84 10.06
C TYR A 164 16.48 -20.38 10.18
N GLY A 165 17.77 -20.15 10.46
CA GLY A 165 18.37 -18.81 10.48
C GLY A 165 18.22 -18.06 9.15
N ILE A 166 18.47 -18.70 8.02
CA ILE A 166 18.28 -18.09 6.68
C ILE A 166 16.82 -17.67 6.47
N VAL A 167 15.85 -18.52 6.80
CA VAL A 167 14.42 -18.20 6.65
C VAL A 167 14.02 -17.00 7.53
N ILE A 168 14.53 -16.94 8.77
CA ILE A 168 14.31 -15.79 9.67
C ILE A 168 14.96 -14.54 9.10
N CYS A 169 16.21 -14.61 8.63
CA CYS A 169 16.90 -13.48 8.01
C CYS A 169 16.15 -12.98 6.77
N GLN A 170 15.63 -13.87 5.93
CA GLN A 170 14.77 -13.50 4.80
C GLN A 170 13.50 -12.79 5.29
N ALA A 171 12.79 -13.34 6.29
CA ALA A 171 11.60 -12.74 6.85
C ALA A 171 11.86 -11.33 7.41
N ILE A 172 12.98 -11.14 8.12
CA ILE A 172 13.41 -9.84 8.66
C ILE A 172 13.78 -8.89 7.51
N TYR A 173 14.56 -9.35 6.53
CA TYR A 173 14.97 -8.56 5.37
C TYR A 173 13.75 -8.07 4.57
N PHE A 174 12.79 -8.94 4.29
CA PHE A 174 11.54 -8.58 3.62
C PHE A 174 10.65 -7.68 4.47
N SER A 175 10.77 -7.71 5.80
CA SER A 175 10.04 -6.80 6.69
C SER A 175 10.70 -5.42 6.73
N TYR A 176 12.03 -5.34 6.76
CA TYR A 176 12.78 -4.08 6.77
C TYR A 176 12.69 -3.33 5.43
N LYS A 177 12.68 -4.05 4.32
CA LYS A 177 12.47 -3.48 2.97
C LYS A 177 11.09 -2.86 2.75
N ARG A 178 10.16 -2.97 3.70
CA ARG A 178 8.84 -2.31 3.65
C ARG A 178 8.89 -0.85 4.11
N ALA A 179 10.07 -0.21 4.13
CA ALA A 179 10.19 1.22 4.37
C ALA A 179 9.63 2.00 3.15
N VAL A 180 8.43 2.54 3.32
CA VAL A 180 7.80 3.42 2.31
C VAL A 180 8.62 4.72 2.23
N GLU A 181 9.04 5.11 1.02
CA GLU A 181 9.71 6.40 0.79
C GLU A 181 8.68 7.53 0.86
N PHE A 182 8.98 8.56 1.64
CA PHE A 182 8.12 9.74 1.83
C PHE A 182 8.90 11.00 1.49
N GLY A 183 8.26 11.94 0.79
CA GLY A 183 8.75 13.31 0.69
C GLY A 183 8.46 14.08 1.97
N LEU A 184 9.27 15.09 2.27
CA LEU A 184 9.10 15.95 3.44
C LEU A 184 8.91 17.40 3.03
N VAL A 185 7.92 18.06 3.64
CA VAL A 185 7.74 19.51 3.53
C VAL A 185 8.24 20.19 4.80
N ARG A 186 9.16 21.12 4.63
CA ARG A 186 9.83 21.84 5.72
C ARG A 186 9.80 23.34 5.52
N SER A 187 9.86 24.05 6.63
CA SER A 187 10.05 25.50 6.67
C SER A 187 11.48 25.84 6.30
N SER A 188 11.66 26.80 5.39
CA SER A 188 12.99 27.29 5.01
C SER A 188 13.65 28.11 6.12
N ASP A 189 12.86 28.66 7.04
CA ASP A 189 13.34 29.55 8.10
C ASP A 189 13.93 28.79 9.31
N ASP A 190 13.30 27.68 9.71
CA ASP A 190 13.66 26.93 10.92
C ASP A 190 13.80 25.41 10.71
N GLY A 191 13.65 24.93 9.49
CA GLY A 191 13.81 23.52 9.12
C GLY A 191 12.76 22.57 9.68
N LYS A 192 11.73 23.09 10.38
CA LYS A 192 10.70 22.28 11.01
C LYS A 192 9.72 21.72 9.96
N PRO A 193 9.20 20.49 10.17
CA PRO A 193 8.19 19.93 9.28
C PRO A 193 6.90 20.74 9.33
N ILE A 194 6.30 20.98 8.15
CA ILE A 194 5.05 21.72 8.02
C ILE A 194 3.90 20.74 7.80
N LYS A 195 2.94 20.74 8.74
CA LYS A 195 1.71 19.96 8.63
C LYS A 195 0.67 20.67 7.76
N ASN A 196 -0.27 19.90 7.19
CA ASN A 196 -1.42 20.43 6.44
C ASN A 196 -1.04 21.27 5.20
N VAL A 197 0.05 20.93 4.53
CA VAL A 197 0.43 21.54 3.24
C VAL A 197 -0.29 20.80 2.11
N TRP A 198 -0.98 21.55 1.26
CA TRP A 198 -1.60 21.02 0.06
C TRP A 198 -0.57 20.88 -1.05
N LEU A 199 -0.38 19.66 -1.53
CA LEU A 199 0.48 19.34 -2.66
C LEU A 199 -0.39 18.99 -3.85
N TYR A 200 -0.10 19.59 -5.00
CA TYR A 200 -0.76 19.36 -6.27
C TYR A 200 0.30 18.87 -7.26
N LEU A 201 0.06 17.71 -7.86
CA LEU A 201 0.83 17.21 -8.97
C LEU A 201 0.09 17.57 -10.26
N ILE A 202 0.70 18.38 -11.11
CA ILE A 202 0.10 18.91 -12.33
C ILE A 202 0.87 18.35 -13.52
N ASP A 203 0.20 17.82 -14.53
CA ASP A 203 0.87 17.38 -15.77
C ASP A 203 1.33 18.61 -16.56
N SER A 204 2.63 18.70 -16.84
CA SER A 204 3.22 19.85 -17.54
C SER A 204 2.70 20.01 -18.97
N LYS A 205 2.19 18.95 -19.60
CA LYS A 205 1.67 19.00 -20.98
C LYS A 205 0.22 19.46 -21.05
N THR A 206 -0.62 18.98 -20.14
CA THR A 206 -2.07 19.20 -20.18
C THR A 206 -2.53 20.28 -19.20
N GLY A 207 -1.68 20.67 -18.23
CA GLY A 207 -2.02 21.57 -17.14
C GLY A 207 -3.04 21.00 -16.15
N GLN A 208 -3.38 19.71 -16.26
CA GLN A 208 -4.37 19.07 -15.40
C GLN A 208 -3.75 18.61 -14.09
N ILE A 209 -4.50 18.74 -13.00
CA ILE A 209 -4.11 18.21 -11.70
C ILE A 209 -4.29 16.69 -11.73
N VAL A 210 -3.17 15.96 -11.68
CA VAL A 210 -3.08 14.50 -11.73
C VAL A 210 -3.35 13.89 -10.36
N ASP A 211 -2.77 14.48 -9.31
CA ASP A 211 -2.92 14.01 -7.93
C ASP A 211 -2.86 15.20 -6.96
N LYS A 212 -3.50 15.06 -5.80
CA LYS A 212 -3.51 16.07 -4.74
C LYS A 212 -3.42 15.38 -3.39
N ARG A 213 -2.49 15.81 -2.54
CA ARG A 213 -2.28 15.25 -1.19
C ARG A 213 -2.11 16.33 -0.14
N LEU A 214 -2.43 15.98 1.10
CA LEU A 214 -2.14 16.78 2.27
C LEU A 214 -0.97 16.15 3.03
N THR A 215 -0.05 16.95 3.56
CA THR A 215 1.03 16.44 4.41
C THR A 215 0.50 15.98 5.78
N ASN A 216 1.07 14.89 6.29
CA ASN A 216 0.79 14.38 7.64
C ASN A 216 1.33 15.33 8.73
N GLU A 217 1.06 15.03 10.00
CA GLU A 217 1.54 15.81 11.16
C GLU A 217 3.06 15.99 11.22
N THR A 218 3.81 15.05 10.62
CA THR A 218 5.28 15.08 10.52
C THR A 218 5.79 15.72 9.21
N GLY A 219 4.93 16.37 8.44
CA GLY A 219 5.26 16.99 7.15
C GLY A 219 5.54 15.99 6.03
N LYS A 220 5.27 14.70 6.25
CA LYS A 220 5.48 13.62 5.28
C LYS A 220 4.36 13.58 4.26
N TYR A 221 4.69 13.30 3.01
CA TYR A 221 3.74 13.06 1.94
C TYR A 221 4.19 11.94 1.01
N GLN A 222 3.25 11.46 0.19
CA GLN A 222 3.52 10.49 -0.85
C GLN A 222 2.63 10.78 -2.06
N LEU A 223 3.23 11.12 -3.19
CA LEU A 223 2.55 11.36 -4.46
C LEU A 223 3.02 10.34 -5.50
N TYR A 224 2.11 9.84 -6.32
CA TYR A 224 2.44 8.83 -7.33
C TYR A 224 2.33 9.46 -8.72
N ALA A 225 3.39 9.36 -9.51
CA ALA A 225 3.42 9.87 -10.88
C ALA A 225 3.60 8.74 -11.89
N LEU A 226 2.78 8.76 -12.94
CA LEU A 226 2.98 7.97 -14.15
C LEU A 226 4.17 8.51 -14.95
N PRO A 227 4.71 7.80 -15.96
CA PRO A 227 5.80 8.32 -16.77
C PRO A 227 5.38 9.62 -17.48
N GLY A 228 6.12 10.70 -17.27
CA GLY A 228 5.71 12.03 -17.75
C GLY A 228 6.56 13.15 -17.15
N GLN A 229 6.21 14.39 -17.52
CA GLN A 229 6.73 15.61 -16.92
C GLN A 229 5.62 16.23 -16.07
N PHE A 230 5.94 16.62 -14.84
CA PHE A 230 4.97 17.16 -13.91
C PHE A 230 5.49 18.40 -13.23
N LEU A 231 4.59 19.24 -12.77
CA LEU A 231 4.82 20.36 -11.88
C LEU A 231 4.24 20.02 -10.51
N LEU A 232 5.09 20.01 -9.49
CA LEU A 232 4.68 19.84 -8.10
C LEU A 232 4.49 21.20 -7.45
N LYS A 233 3.25 21.51 -7.07
CA LYS A 233 2.88 22.77 -6.44
C LYS A 233 2.48 22.55 -4.99
N ALA A 234 3.19 23.19 -4.06
CA ALA A 234 2.90 23.19 -2.64
C ALA A 234 2.22 24.50 -2.23
N MET A 235 1.09 24.40 -1.50
CA MET A 235 0.31 25.54 -1.04
C MET A 235 -0.01 25.40 0.45
N HIS A 236 0.13 26.49 1.18
CA HIS A 236 -0.21 26.59 2.59
C HIS A 236 -0.75 28.00 2.88
N ASN A 237 -1.52 28.18 3.95
CA ASN A 237 -2.10 29.48 4.30
C ASN A 237 -1.06 30.48 4.86
N VAL A 238 -0.05 29.97 5.58
CA VAL A 238 1.00 30.76 6.26
C VAL A 238 2.32 30.83 5.49
N TYR A 239 2.53 29.96 4.50
CA TYR A 239 3.77 29.90 3.71
C TYR A 239 3.50 30.24 2.25
N LYS A 240 4.49 30.84 1.57
CA LYS A 240 4.40 31.16 0.16
C LYS A 240 4.27 29.87 -0.67
N PRO A 241 3.49 29.88 -1.77
CA PRO A 241 3.39 28.73 -2.64
C PRO A 241 4.74 28.45 -3.31
N VAL A 242 5.07 27.17 -3.46
CA VAL A 242 6.31 26.71 -4.11
C VAL A 242 5.94 25.81 -5.27
N GLU A 243 6.58 26.02 -6.42
CA GLU A 243 6.40 25.20 -7.62
C GLU A 243 7.75 24.58 -7.98
N ILE A 244 7.76 23.26 -8.17
CA ILE A 244 8.95 22.47 -8.49
C ILE A 244 8.66 21.69 -9.76
N GLU A 245 9.48 21.88 -10.79
CA GLU A 245 9.42 21.08 -12.00
C GLU A 245 10.05 19.72 -11.77
N ILE A 246 9.29 18.67 -12.04
CA ILE A 246 9.75 17.29 -11.94
C ILE A 246 10.24 16.85 -13.32
N PRO A 247 11.50 16.40 -13.44
CA PRO A 247 12.07 15.99 -14.71
C PRO A 247 11.33 14.79 -15.30
N TYR A 248 11.44 14.63 -16.62
CA TYR A 248 10.78 13.52 -17.30
C TYR A 248 11.25 12.18 -16.75
N TYR A 249 10.30 11.37 -16.28
CA TYR A 249 10.57 10.00 -15.87
C TYR A 249 10.01 9.02 -16.89
N SER A 250 10.86 8.07 -17.32
CA SER A 250 10.47 6.99 -18.24
C SER A 250 9.67 5.87 -17.55
N LYS A 251 9.59 5.86 -16.21
CA LYS A 251 8.95 4.83 -15.40
C LYS A 251 8.13 5.46 -14.28
N GLU A 252 7.09 4.75 -13.85
CA GLU A 252 6.23 5.12 -12.72
C GLU A 252 7.04 5.22 -11.43
N ARG A 253 6.83 6.27 -10.63
CA ARG A 253 7.55 6.46 -9.37
C ARG A 253 6.75 7.24 -8.33
N VAL A 254 7.10 7.02 -7.07
CA VAL A 254 6.72 7.88 -5.95
C VAL A 254 7.58 9.14 -5.95
N ILE A 255 6.93 10.28 -6.02
CA ILE A 255 7.50 11.62 -5.80
C ILE A 255 7.73 11.78 -4.30
N HIS A 256 8.99 12.03 -3.94
CA HIS A 256 9.49 12.10 -2.56
C HIS A 256 10.47 13.27 -2.38
N GLU A 257 10.37 14.29 -3.23
CA GLU A 257 11.21 15.47 -3.24
C GLU A 257 11.00 16.27 -1.96
N ASN A 258 12.09 16.73 -1.34
CA ASN A 258 11.97 17.57 -0.17
C ASN A 258 11.58 18.99 -0.59
N ILE A 259 10.49 19.50 -0.03
CA ILE A 259 9.96 20.82 -0.35
C ILE A 259 10.29 21.75 0.81
N TRP A 260 10.86 22.90 0.48
CA TRP A 260 11.18 23.95 1.43
C TRP A 260 10.27 25.15 1.15
N MET A 261 9.50 25.59 2.15
CA MET A 261 8.57 26.70 2.01
C MET A 261 8.99 27.87 2.90
N GLU A 262 8.97 29.08 2.34
CA GLU A 262 9.22 30.33 3.08
C GLU A 262 7.93 30.86 3.71
N LYS A 263 8.03 31.39 4.93
CA LYS A 263 6.88 32.00 5.59
C LYS A 263 6.49 33.31 4.91
N ILE A 264 5.19 33.58 4.81
CA ILE A 264 4.71 34.88 4.33
C ILE A 264 5.08 35.92 5.40
N LYS A 265 5.96 36.87 5.04
CA LYS A 265 6.23 38.03 5.90
C LYS A 265 5.02 38.95 5.80
N ASN A 266 4.28 39.10 6.89
CA ASN A 266 3.33 40.20 7.01
C ASN A 266 4.13 41.47 7.28
N ASP A 267 4.41 42.25 6.24
CA ASP A 267 4.78 43.66 6.42
C ASP A 267 3.51 44.42 6.81
N LEU A 268 3.21 44.39 8.11
CA LEU A 268 2.32 45.33 8.76
C LEU A 268 3.12 45.99 9.89
N SER A 269 3.86 47.02 9.49
CA SER A 269 4.32 48.12 10.34
C SER A 269 3.73 49.41 9.80
#